data_AF-A0AA91GN50-F1
#
_entry.id   AF-A0AA91GN50-F1
#
_cell.length_a   1.000
_cell.length_b   1.000
_cell.length_c   1.000
_cell.angle_alpha   90.00
_cell.angle_beta   90.00
_cell.angle_gamma   90.00
#
_symmetry.space_group_name_H-M   'P 1'
#
loop_
_entity.id
_entity.type
_entity.pdbx_description
1 polymer ?
#
loop_
_entity_poly.entity_id
_entity_poly.type
_entity_poly.pdbx_seq_one_letter_code
_entity_poly.pdbx_strand_id
1 'polypeptide(L)' 'MLGQDTAVRGNNIKRKHLVYSLITGLIIGTIAGTPIGWIAHQYYYQQRLAQILLCRERNSSQPAAVVDSICGRGF' A
#
# COMPACT_ATOMS: atom_id res chain seq x y z
N MET A 1 -36.97 -15.25 -42.64
CA MET A 1 -35.57 -15.63 -42.95
C MET A 1 -34.69 -14.45 -42.58
N LEU A 2 -34.19 -14.40 -41.34
CA LEU A 2 -33.18 -13.42 -40.94
C LEU A 2 -31.88 -14.19 -40.83
N GLY A 3 -31.18 -14.19 -41.96
CA GLY A 3 -29.88 -14.81 -42.11
C GLY A 3 -28.96 -14.32 -41.01
N GLN A 4 -28.32 -15.28 -40.37
CA GLN A 4 -27.16 -15.05 -39.53
C GLN A 4 -26.08 -14.38 -40.38
N ASP A 5 -26.10 -13.05 -40.43
CA ASP A 5 -24.92 -12.24 -40.74
C ASP A 5 -23.95 -12.28 -39.55
N THR A 6 -23.60 -13.50 -39.11
CA THR A 6 -22.42 -13.74 -38.29
C THR A 6 -21.23 -13.59 -39.21
N ALA A 7 -20.90 -12.32 -39.44
CA ALA A 7 -19.74 -11.88 -40.16
C ALA A 7 -18.53 -12.72 -39.73
N VAL A 8 -18.04 -13.46 -40.71
CA VAL A 8 -16.67 -13.96 -40.80
C VAL A 8 -15.73 -12.78 -40.53
N ARG A 9 -15.38 -12.56 -39.27
CA ARG A 9 -14.31 -11.65 -38.87
C ARG A 9 -13.48 -12.34 -37.81
N GLY A 10 -12.61 -13.21 -38.32
CA GLY A 10 -11.32 -13.60 -37.74
C GLY A 10 -11.29 -13.78 -36.23
N ASN A 11 -11.21 -15.05 -35.85
CA ASN A 11 -10.85 -15.61 -34.54
C ASN A 11 -9.47 -15.13 -34.00
N ASN A 12 -9.23 -13.81 -33.97
CA ASN A 12 -7.97 -13.16 -33.62
C ASN A 12 -8.16 -11.90 -32.74
N ILE A 13 -9.39 -11.60 -32.32
CA ILE A 13 -9.68 -10.65 -31.24
C ILE A 13 -9.87 -11.52 -29.98
N LYS A 14 -8.94 -11.60 -29.02
CA LYS A 14 -8.96 -10.73 -27.82
C LYS A 14 -7.78 -10.97 -26.87
N ARG A 15 -6.63 -11.54 -27.28
CA ARG A 15 -5.50 -11.71 -26.33
C ARG A 15 -5.05 -10.37 -25.72
N LYS A 16 -4.99 -9.31 -26.54
CA LYS A 16 -4.71 -7.94 -26.08
C LYS A 16 -5.81 -7.39 -25.16
N HIS A 17 -7.09 -7.64 -25.46
CA HIS A 17 -8.20 -7.18 -24.63
C HIS A 17 -8.27 -7.88 -23.27
N LEU A 18 -7.88 -9.16 -23.19
CA LEU A 18 -7.83 -9.90 -21.93
C LEU A 18 -6.73 -9.35 -21.01
N VAL A 19 -5.54 -9.14 -21.57
CA VAL A 19 -4.40 -8.54 -20.84
C VAL A 19 -4.74 -7.12 -20.40
N TYR A 20 -5.38 -6.33 -21.26
CA TYR A 20 -5.78 -4.97 -20.91
C TYR A 20 -6.80 -4.95 -19.78
N SER A 21 -7.82 -5.83 -19.82
CA SER A 21 -8.82 -5.97 -18.76
C SER A 21 -8.20 -6.38 -17.42
N LEU A 22 -7.22 -7.29 -17.45
CA LEU A 22 -6.51 -7.75 -16.26
C LEU A 22 -5.63 -6.64 -15.65
N ILE A 23 -4.90 -5.91 -16.51
CA ILE A 23 -4.08 -4.76 -16.09
C ILE A 23 -4.96 -3.67 -15.49
N THR A 24 -6.09 -3.33 -16.13
CA THR A 24 -7.02 -2.33 -15.58
C THR A 24 -7.61 -2.78 -14.24
N GLY A 25 -7.96 -4.06 -14.09
CA GLY A 25 -8.45 -4.59 -12.82
C GLY A 25 -7.38 -4.55 -11.72
N LEU A 26 -6.13 -4.84 -12.07
CA LEU A 26 -5.00 -4.80 -11.13
C LEU A 26 -4.62 -3.37 -10.73
N ILE A 27 -4.67 -2.41 -11.66
CA ILE A 27 -4.44 -0.99 -11.35
C ILE A 27 -5.53 -0.48 -10.40
N ILE A 28 -6.81 -0.76 -10.68
CA ILE A 28 -7.90 -0.34 -9.80
C ILE A 28 -7.80 -1.03 -8.43
N GLY A 29 -7.51 -2.34 -8.41
CA GLY A 29 -7.35 -3.10 -7.17
C GLY A 29 -6.17 -2.62 -6.32
N THR A 30 -5.05 -2.25 -6.94
CA THR A 30 -3.89 -1.71 -6.22
C THR A 30 -4.15 -0.30 -5.72
N ILE A 31 -4.77 0.59 -6.50
CA ILE A 31 -5.12 1.94 -6.03
C ILE A 31 -6.13 1.90 -4.87
N ALA A 32 -7.05 0.93 -4.85
CA ALA A 32 -7.97 0.75 -3.74
C ALA A 32 -7.32 0.08 -2.52
N GLY A 33 -6.43 -0.90 -2.72
CA GLY A 33 -5.82 -1.69 -1.65
C GLY A 33 -4.59 -1.06 -1.00
N THR A 34 -3.74 -0.36 -1.76
CA THR A 34 -2.52 0.29 -1.26
C THR A 34 -2.74 1.39 -0.21
N PRO A 35 -3.74 2.29 -0.31
CA PRO A 35 -3.93 3.31 0.72
C PRO A 35 -4.27 2.70 2.09
N ILE A 36 -4.95 1.54 2.13
CA ILE A 36 -5.26 0.85 3.40
C ILE A 36 -3.96 0.37 4.07
N GLY A 37 -3.06 -0.26 3.31
CA GLY A 37 -1.75 -0.69 3.82
C GLY A 37 -0.87 0.49 4.26
N TRP A 38 -0.91 1.59 3.51
CA TRP A 38 -0.15 2.81 3.85
C TRP A 38 -0.65 3.45 5.15
N ILE A 39 -1.96 3.59 5.33
CA ILE A 39 -2.54 4.17 6.56
C ILE A 39 -2.19 3.31 7.77
N ALA A 40 -2.30 1.99 7.66
CA ALA A 40 -1.93 1.08 8.74
C ALA A 40 -0.44 1.24 9.12
N HIS A 41 0.45 1.33 8.13
CA HIS A 41 1.87 1.55 8.35
C HIS A 41 2.14 2.91 9.01
N GLN A 42 1.51 3.98 8.51
CA GLN A 42 1.63 5.33 9.04
C GLN A 42 1.21 5.37 10.52
N TYR A 43 0.09 4.74 10.86
CA TYR A 43 -0.43 4.71 12.22
C TYR A 43 0.51 3.95 13.17
N TYR A 44 1.04 2.80 12.74
CA TYR A 44 2.01 2.04 13.53
C TYR A 44 3.30 2.83 13.76
N TYR A 45 3.80 3.52 12.74
CA TYR A 45 4.97 4.38 12.84
C TYR A 45 4.74 5.53 13.82
N GLN A 46 3.59 6.20 13.74
CA GLN A 46 3.22 7.28 14.64
C GLN A 46 3.10 6.80 16.10
N GLN A 47 2.50 5.64 16.34
CA GLN A 47 2.41 5.06 17.68
C GLN A 47 3.79 4.76 18.28
N ARG A 48 4.70 4.21 17.48
CA ARG A 48 6.06 3.92 17.92
C ARG A 48 6.83 5.19 18.24
N LEU A 49 6.65 6.23 17.42
CA LEU A 49 7.27 7.53 17.63
C LEU A 49 6.75 8.21 18.92
N ALA A 50 5.45 8.12 19.20
CA ALA A 50 4.87 8.64 20.44
C ALA A 50 5.42 7.93 21.69
N GLN A 51 5.60 6.61 21.65
CA GLN A 51 6.19 5.86 22.77
C GLN A 51 7.64 6.27 23.05
N ILE A 52 8.44 6.50 22.00
CA ILE A 52 9.82 6.95 22.11
C ILE A 52 9.88 8.35 22.74
N LEU A 53 9.02 9.27 22.29
CA LEU A 53 8.93 10.62 22.83
C LEU A 53 8.53 10.64 24.31
N LEU A 54 7.48 9.90 24.68
CA LEU A 54 7.05 9.78 26.09
C LEU A 54 8.16 9.21 26.98
N CYS A 55 8.89 8.20 26.50
CA CYS A 55 9.99 7.59 27.23
C CYS A 55 11.17 8.56 27.40
N ARG A 56 11.46 9.38 26.39
CA ARG A 56 12.49 10.43 26.45
C ARG A 56 12.13 11.52 27.45
N GLU A 57 10.88 11.96 27.45
CA GLU A 57 10.39 13.00 28.34
C GLU A 57 10.43 12.54 29.80
N ARG A 58 10.10 11.27 30.06
CA ARG A 58 10.19 10.65 31.39
C ARG A 58 11.63 10.48 31.90
N ASN A 59 12.60 10.36 30.99
CA ASN A 59 14.02 10.17 31.30
C ASN A 59 14.89 11.38 30.93
N SER A 60 14.29 12.57 30.83
CA SER A 60 14.98 13.82 30.46
C SER A 60 16.13 14.21 31.42
N SER A 61 16.16 13.61 32.62
CA SER A 61 17.24 13.76 33.61
C SER A 61 18.50 12.95 33.30
N GLN A 62 18.46 12.04 32.32
CA GLN A 62 19.59 11.18 31.96
C GLN A 62 20.25 11.64 30.64
N PRO A 63 21.57 11.44 30.48
CA PRO A 63 22.28 11.84 29.28
C PRO A 63 21.69 11.19 28.02
N ALA A 64 21.56 11.96 26.94
CA ALA A 64 20.85 11.57 25.73
C ALA A 64 21.29 10.22 25.14
N ALA A 65 22.57 9.85 25.29
CA ALA A 65 23.10 8.56 24.85
C ALA A 65 22.51 7.34 25.58
N VAL A 66 22.12 7.50 26.86
CA VAL A 66 21.48 6.46 27.67
C VAL A 66 19.97 6.41 27.40
N VAL A 67 19.35 7.57 27.20
CA VAL A 67 17.92 7.63 26.85
C VAL A 67 17.67 7.00 25.47
N ASP A 68 18.57 7.20 24.52
CA ASP A 68 18.52 6.57 23.20
C ASP A 68 18.70 5.04 23.23
N SER A 69 19.46 4.50 24.19
CA SER A 69 19.66 3.05 24.31
C SER A 69 18.49 2.34 25.01
N ILE A 70 17.76 3.06 25.87
CA ILE A 70 16.59 2.53 26.60
C ILE A 70 15.30 2.72 25.80
N CYS A 71 15.05 3.94 25.34
CA CYS A 71 13.82 4.29 24.63
C CYS A 71 13.89 3.96 23.13
N GLY A 72 15.07 3.62 22.63
CA GLY A 72 15.34 3.39 21.21
C GLY A 72 15.44 4.71 20.45
N ARG A 73 16.30 4.72 19.43
CA ARG A 73 16.35 5.84 18.48
C ARG A 73 15.18 5.69 17.52
N GLY A 74 14.27 6.67 17.53
CA GLY A 74 13.52 6.95 16.31
C GLY A 74 14.54 7.38 15.28
N PHE A 75 14.41 6.88 14.06
CA PHE A 75 15.32 7.00 12.91
C PHE A 75 16.49 6.00 12.93
#